data_AF-A0A139CSQ4-F1
#
_entry.id   AF-A0A139CSQ4-F1
#
_cell.length_a   1.000
_cell.length_b   1.000
_cell.length_c   1.000
_cell.angle_alpha   90.00
_cell.angle_beta   90.00
_cell.angle_gamma   90.00
#
_symmetry.space_group_name_H-M   'P 1'
#
loop_
_entity.id
_entity.type
_entity.pdbx_description
1 polymer ?
#
loop_
_entity_poly.entity_id
_entity_poly.type
_entity_poly.pdbx_seq_one_letter_code
_entity_poly.pdbx_strand_id
1 'polypeptide(L)'
;MQEYKLKRGFKPDMDRIYECLTETFPSEIRKEDDKFVTSYGILSEMTVWIEGKKLVVDTVSDTTVTDDELILDSNKRFRDFLYNATGYTAKERLKQAKKAVSK
;
A
#
# COMPACT_ATOMS: atom_id res chain seq x y z
N MET A 1 -9.96 -3.34 -2.85
CA MET A 1 -8.91 -3.14 -3.87
C MET A 1 -8.86 -1.70 -4.36
N GLN A 2 -7.67 -1.10 -4.42
CA GLN A 2 -7.43 0.24 -4.96
C GLN A 2 -6.16 0.27 -5.84
N GLU A 3 -6.25 0.99 -6.96
CA GLU A 3 -5.13 1.22 -7.86
C GLU A 3 -4.48 2.60 -7.65
N TYR A 4 -3.15 2.65 -7.71
CA TYR A 4 -2.36 3.87 -7.58
C TYR A 4 -1.43 4.06 -8.77
N LYS A 5 -1.41 5.28 -9.32
CA LYS A 5 -0.44 5.67 -10.34
C LYS A 5 0.93 5.86 -9.69
N LEU A 6 1.97 5.58 -10.46
CA LEU A 6 3.36 5.84 -10.05
C LEU A 6 3.80 7.21 -10.58
N LYS A 7 4.46 7.99 -9.71
CA LYS A 7 5.04 9.29 -10.07
C LYS A 7 6.22 9.09 -11.03
N ARG A 8 6.54 10.10 -11.85
CA ARG A 8 7.69 10.03 -12.75
C ARG A 8 8.96 9.72 -11.93
N GLY A 9 9.68 8.67 -12.31
CA GLY A 9 10.86 8.16 -11.60
C GLY A 9 10.58 6.91 -10.76
N PHE A 10 9.32 6.61 -10.44
CA PHE A 10 8.93 5.39 -9.72
C PHE A 10 8.58 4.30 -10.72
N LYS A 11 9.46 3.30 -10.82
CA LYS A 11 9.26 2.18 -11.75
C LYS A 11 8.25 1.16 -11.16
N PRO A 12 7.40 0.56 -12.02
CA PRO A 12 6.60 -0.60 -11.66
C PRO A 12 7.51 -1.83 -11.63
N ASP A 13 8.27 -1.95 -10.54
CA ASP A 13 9.31 -2.95 -10.35
C ASP A 13 9.03 -3.71 -9.05
N MET A 14 8.85 -5.02 -9.12
CA MET A 14 8.42 -5.83 -7.98
C MET A 14 9.49 -5.92 -6.89
N ASP A 15 10.77 -5.92 -7.24
CA ASP A 15 11.87 -5.95 -6.25
C ASP A 15 11.88 -4.66 -5.42
N ARG A 16 11.72 -3.51 -6.07
CA ARG A 16 11.55 -2.22 -5.37
C ARG A 16 10.31 -2.19 -4.48
N ILE A 17 9.19 -2.79 -4.93
CA ILE A 17 7.98 -2.85 -4.11
C ILE A 17 8.20 -3.74 -2.88
N TYR A 18 8.91 -4.86 -3.04
CA TYR A 18 9.30 -5.74 -1.93
C TYR A 18 10.19 -5.03 -0.90
N GLU A 19 11.19 -4.26 -1.36
CA GLU A 19 12.02 -3.42 -0.49
C GLU A 19 11.16 -2.41 0.29
N CYS A 20 10.25 -1.69 -0.39
CA CYS A 20 9.34 -0.75 0.27
C CYS A 20 8.47 -1.43 1.34
N LEU A 21 7.99 -2.65 1.09
CA LEU A 21 7.21 -3.42 2.06
C LEU A 21 8.05 -3.79 3.28
N THR A 22 9.24 -4.34 3.05
CA THR A 22 10.16 -4.82 4.10
C THR A 22 10.64 -3.68 5.00
N GLU A 23 10.92 -2.51 4.43
CA GLU A 23 11.31 -1.32 5.21
C GLU A 23 10.14 -0.74 6.03
N THR A 24 8.90 -0.90 5.54
CA THR A 24 7.73 -0.24 6.14
C THR A 24 7.02 -1.11 7.17
N PHE A 25 6.95 -2.43 6.96
CA PHE A 25 6.20 -3.35 7.80
C PHE A 25 7.14 -4.32 8.51
N PRO A 26 7.16 -4.34 9.86
CA PRO A 26 7.96 -5.27 10.64
C PRO A 26 7.22 -6.61 10.74
N SER A 27 6.86 -7.18 9.60
CA SER A 27 6.12 -8.42 9.47
C SER A 27 6.63 -9.22 8.28
N GLU A 28 6.31 -10.51 8.27
CA GLU A 28 6.67 -11.37 7.15
C GLU A 28 5.97 -10.90 5.87
N ILE A 29 6.73 -10.85 4.77
CA ILE A 29 6.21 -10.62 3.43
C ILE A 29 6.22 -11.96 2.70
N ARG A 30 5.04 -12.54 2.48
CA ARG A 30 4.87 -13.78 1.72
C ARG A 30 4.75 -13.44 0.24
N LYS A 31 5.42 -14.21 -0.62
CA LYS A 31 5.25 -14.12 -2.07
C LYS A 31 4.30 -15.21 -2.53
N GLU A 32 3.17 -14.81 -3.10
CA GLU A 32 2.15 -15.69 -3.67
C GLU A 32 2.01 -15.32 -5.15
N ASP A 33 2.58 -16.14 -6.03
CA ASP A 33 2.72 -15.87 -7.47
C ASP A 33 3.40 -14.51 -7.76
N ASP A 34 2.67 -13.62 -8.44
CA ASP A 34 3.08 -12.25 -8.78
C ASP A 34 2.57 -11.21 -7.76
N LYS A 35 2.24 -11.66 -6.54
CA LYS A 35 1.75 -10.80 -5.46
C LYS A 35 2.58 -10.95 -4.20
N PHE A 36 2.60 -9.89 -3.41
CA PHE A 36 3.10 -9.90 -2.05
C PHE A 36 1.92 -9.81 -1.07
N VAL A 37 1.97 -10.62 -0.03
CA VAL A 37 0.94 -10.66 1.02
C VAL A 37 1.63 -10.42 2.36
N THR A 38 1.08 -9.50 3.14
CA THR A 38 1.53 -9.24 4.51
C THR A 38 0.36 -8.87 5.40
N SER A 39 0.57 -8.83 6.71
CA SER A 39 -0.39 -8.33 7.69
C SER A 39 0.34 -7.48 8.72
N TYR A 40 -0.34 -6.47 9.25
CA TYR A 40 0.20 -5.62 10.31
C TYR A 40 -0.88 -4.85 11.04
N GLY A 41 -0.92 -4.99 12.37
CA GLY A 41 -1.85 -4.28 13.25
C GLY A 41 -3.30 -4.47 12.79
N ILE A 42 -3.97 -3.37 12.40
CA ILE A 42 -5.37 -3.46 11.91
C ILE A 42 -5.50 -3.96 10.48
N LEU A 43 -4.41 -4.10 9.72
CA LEU A 43 -4.43 -4.69 8.38
C LEU A 43 -4.30 -6.21 8.56
N SER A 44 -5.43 -6.90 8.69
CA SER A 44 -5.45 -8.36 8.83
C SER A 44 -4.87 -9.06 7.59
N GLU A 45 -5.04 -8.44 6.42
CA GLU A 45 -4.33 -8.80 5.20
C GLU A 45 -4.11 -7.58 4.31
N MET A 46 -2.92 -7.49 3.71
CA MET A 46 -2.60 -6.55 2.65
C MET A 46 -1.91 -7.29 1.51
N THR A 47 -2.56 -7.29 0.35
CA THR A 47 -2.08 -7.92 -0.88
C THR A 47 -1.68 -6.84 -1.90
N VAL A 48 -0.47 -6.94 -2.43
CA VAL A 48 0.16 -5.92 -3.28
C VAL A 48 0.70 -6.55 -4.56
N TRP A 49 0.38 -5.94 -5.70
CA TRP A 49 0.91 -6.36 -7.00
C TRP A 49 0.97 -5.18 -7.97
N ILE A 50 1.52 -5.43 -9.16
CA ILE A 50 1.54 -4.48 -10.26
C ILE A 50 0.58 -4.93 -11.34
N GLU A 51 -0.29 -4.03 -11.76
CA GLU A 51 -1.16 -4.23 -12.92
C GLU A 51 -0.89 -3.14 -13.95
N GLY A 52 -0.34 -3.54 -15.10
CA GLY A 52 0.14 -2.63 -16.13
C GLY A 52 1.27 -1.71 -15.64
N LYS A 53 0.94 -0.44 -15.34
CA LYS A 53 1.89 0.57 -14.82
C LYS A 53 1.43 1.15 -13.47
N LYS A 54 0.54 0.46 -12.77
CA LYS A 54 -0.04 0.91 -11.51
C LYS A 54 0.30 -0.08 -10.40
N LEU A 55 0.47 0.45 -9.20
CA LEU A 55 0.48 -0.35 -7.98
C LEU A 55 -0.96 -0.67 -7.62
N VAL A 56 -1.28 -1.93 -7.38
CA VAL A 56 -2.58 -2.35 -6.87
C VAL A 56 -2.40 -2.85 -5.45
N VAL A 57 -3.29 -2.39 -4.57
CA VAL A 57 -3.29 -2.79 -3.17
C VAL A 57 -4.70 -3.21 -2.79
N ASP A 58 -4.82 -4.39 -2.23
CA ASP A 58 -6.04 -4.88 -1.61
C ASP A 58 -5.81 -5.07 -0.11
N THR A 59 -6.76 -4.63 0.69
CA THR A 59 -6.63 -4.63 2.16
C THR A 59 -7.89 -5.17 2.79
N VAL A 60 -7.70 -6.04 3.77
CA VAL A 60 -8.72 -6.45 4.74
C VAL A 60 -8.31 -5.82 6.07
N SER A 61 -9.27 -5.16 6.73
CA SER A 61 -9.06 -4.55 8.04
C SER A 61 -9.76 -5.33 9.14
N ASP A 62 -9.11 -5.48 10.29
CA ASP A 62 -9.75 -5.96 11.52
C ASP A 62 -10.36 -4.76 12.28
N THR A 63 -11.69 -4.68 12.29
CA THR A 63 -12.43 -3.62 12.99
C THR A 63 -12.67 -3.92 14.47
N THR A 64 -12.20 -5.06 14.97
CA THR A 64 -12.35 -5.45 16.38
C THR A 64 -11.21 -4.94 17.26
N VAL A 65 -10.10 -4.49 16.66
CA VAL A 65 -8.97 -3.88 17.36
C VAL A 65 -9.40 -2.54 17.95
N THR A 66 -9.21 -2.36 19.26
CA THR A 66 -9.54 -1.13 20.00
C THR A 66 -8.31 -0.37 20.51
N ASP A 67 -7.10 -0.84 20.17
CA ASP A 67 -5.85 -0.17 20.55
C ASP A 67 -5.58 1.01 19.60
N ASP A 68 -5.78 2.22 20.12
CA ASP A 68 -5.60 3.47 19.37
C ASP A 68 -4.17 3.66 18.85
N GLU A 69 -3.14 3.27 19.61
CA GLU A 69 -1.76 3.40 19.18
C GLU A 69 -1.47 2.49 17.99
N LEU A 70 -1.95 1.24 18.06
CA LEU A 70 -1.82 0.27 16.98
C LEU A 70 -2.62 0.69 15.74
N ILE A 71 -3.82 1.23 15.91
CA ILE A 71 -4.64 1.80 14.83
C ILE A 71 -3.90 2.94 14.13
N LEU A 72 -3.34 3.87 14.90
CA LEU A 72 -2.62 5.03 14.36
C LEU A 72 -1.34 4.62 13.64
N ASP A 73 -0.56 3.70 14.21
CA ASP A 73 0.69 3.22 13.61
C ASP A 73 0.44 2.42 12.33
N SER A 74 -0.56 1.53 12.32
CA SER A 74 -0.95 0.77 11.12
C SER A 74 -1.32 1.70 9.97
N ASN A 75 -2.14 2.71 10.25
CA ASN A 75 -2.53 3.72 9.26
C ASN A 75 -1.35 4.57 8.80
N LYS A 76 -0.42 4.90 9.69
CA LYS A 76 0.80 5.64 9.35
C LYS A 76 1.67 4.81 8.40
N ARG A 77 1.99 3.57 8.75
CA ARG A 77 2.78 2.66 7.90
C ARG A 77 2.14 2.43 6.54
N PHE A 78 0.82 2.26 6.48
CA PHE A 78 0.12 2.17 5.19
C PHE A 78 0.33 3.42 4.31
N ARG A 79 0.29 4.61 4.90
CA ARG A 79 0.52 5.86 4.16
C ARG A 79 1.98 6.01 3.73
N ASP A 80 2.91 5.62 4.59
CA ASP A 80 4.36 5.66 4.35
C ASP A 80 4.74 4.68 3.23
N PHE A 81 4.23 3.46 3.26
CA PHE A 81 4.36 2.47 2.19
C PHE A 81 3.89 3.04 0.86
N LEU A 82 2.67 3.60 0.82
CA LEU A 82 2.14 4.15 -0.42
C LEU A 82 2.94 5.37 -0.91
N TYR A 83 3.51 6.17 -0.02
CA TYR A 83 4.40 7.26 -0.40
C TYR A 83 5.70 6.71 -1.03
N ASN A 84 6.36 5.75 -0.38
CA ASN A 84 7.61 5.14 -0.86
C ASN A 84 7.40 4.33 -2.15
N ALA A 85 6.27 3.66 -2.27
CA ALA A 85 5.95 2.84 -3.43
C ALA A 85 5.53 3.69 -4.64
N THR A 86 4.79 4.80 -4.44
CA THR A 86 4.17 5.56 -5.55
C THR A 86 4.78 6.94 -5.81
N GLY A 87 5.47 7.51 -4.83
CA GLY A 87 5.97 8.89 -4.84
C GLY A 87 4.92 9.96 -4.58
N TYR A 88 3.67 9.57 -4.26
CA TYR A 88 2.57 10.49 -4.01
C TYR A 88 2.19 10.54 -2.52
N THR A 89 2.13 11.76 -2.00
CA THR A 89 1.56 12.04 -0.68
C THR A 89 0.07 11.66 -0.63
N ALA A 90 -0.48 11.48 0.57
CA ALA A 90 -1.92 11.21 0.74
C ALA A 90 -2.80 12.30 0.07
N LYS A 91 -2.40 13.56 0.16
CA LYS A 91 -3.11 14.70 -0.49
C LYS A 91 -3.09 14.59 -2.01
N GLU A 92 -1.95 14.23 -2.61
CA GLU A 92 -1.84 14.02 -4.05
C GLU A 92 -2.68 12.81 -4.50
N ARG A 93 -2.63 11.69 -3.74
CA ARG A 93 -3.43 10.49 -4.01
C ARG A 93 -4.93 10.79 -4.00
N LEU A 94 -5.42 11.57 -3.02
CA LEU A 94 -6.81 12.01 -2.98
C LEU A 94 -7.20 12.85 -4.21
N LYS A 95 -6.33 13.78 -4.63
CA LYS A 95 -6.56 14.59 -5.84
C LYS A 95 -6.62 13.72 -7.10
N GLN A 96 -5.80 12.67 -7.19
CA GLN A 96 -5.82 11.74 -8.30
C GLN A 96 -7.07 10.87 -8.32
N ALA A 97 -7.49 10.33 -7.18
CA ALA A 97 -8.71 9.53 -7.06
C ALA A 97 -9.94 10.32 -7.53
N LYS A 98 -10.09 11.58 -7.08
CA LYS A 98 -11.18 12.46 -7.53
C LYS A 98 -11.17 12.67 -9.05
N LYS A 99 -9.99 12.91 -9.65
CA LYS A 99 -9.85 13.07 -11.10
C LYS A 99 -10.17 11.81 -11.91
N ALA A 100 -10.02 10.62 -11.31
CA ALA A 100 -10.33 9.37 -11.98
C ALA A 100 -11.84 9.10 -12.07
N VAL A 101 -12.61 9.60 -11.09
CA VAL A 101 -14.07 9.43 -11.02
C VAL A 101 -14.83 10.54 -11.77
N SER A 102 -14.25 11.72 -11.96
CA SER A 102 -14.85 12.82 -12.73
C SER A 102 -14.70 12.68 -14.26
N LYS A 103 -14.34 11.50 -14.76
CA LYS A 103 -14.24 11.18 -16.19
C LYS A 103 -15.30 10.15 -16.55
#